data_AF-A0AA39URI9-F1
#
_entry.id   AF-A0AA39URI9-F1
#
_cell.length_a   1.000
_cell.length_b   1.000
_cell.length_c   1.000
_cell.angle_alpha   90.00
_cell.angle_beta   90.00
_cell.angle_gamma   90.00
#
_symmetry.space_group_name_H-M   'P 1'
#
loop_
_entity.id
_entity.type
_entity.pdbx_description
1 polymer ?
#
loop_
_entity_poly.entity_id
_entity_poly.type
_entity_poly.pdbx_seq_one_letter_code
_entity_poly.pdbx_strand_id
1 'polypeptide(L)'
;MVQGYPIIVRLGNLPLHIRNGQGVGGGHIIGCLPIIKEEAKHKDKPYYADFKRDIWHKAFKFILSPIKGKSKLGAWVQVAGGMETTPCHLYLFPTIMILSADYEEQYVCHYTLVMLY
;
A
#
# COMPACT_ATOMS: atom_id res chain seq x y z
N MET A 1 -19.50 -2.18 -9.65
CA MET A 1 -18.13 -2.13 -9.07
C MET A 1 -18.07 -0.97 -8.10
N VAL A 2 -17.45 -1.14 -6.93
CA VAL A 2 -17.22 -0.04 -5.99
C VAL A 2 -16.11 0.85 -6.57
N GLN A 3 -16.41 2.12 -6.83
CA GLN A 3 -15.43 3.09 -7.33
C GLN A 3 -14.57 3.58 -6.16
N GLY A 4 -13.24 3.52 -6.30
CA GLY A 4 -12.31 3.91 -5.24
C GLY A 4 -10.90 4.14 -5.76
N TYR A 5 -10.07 4.85 -5.00
CA TYR A 5 -8.65 5.02 -5.34
C TYR A 5 -7.91 3.72 -5.03
N PRO A 6 -7.27 3.06 -6.02
CA PRO A 6 -6.63 1.77 -5.80
C PRO A 6 -5.39 1.92 -4.91
N ILE A 7 -5.23 0.96 -3.99
CA ILE A 7 -4.04 0.83 -3.17
C ILE A 7 -3.19 -0.30 -3.75
N ILE A 8 -1.99 0.05 -4.18
CA ILE A 8 -1.06 -0.87 -4.85
C ILE A 8 0.11 -1.15 -3.91
N VAL A 9 0.35 -2.42 -3.60
CA VAL A 9 1.56 -2.88 -2.88
C VAL A 9 2.61 -3.32 -3.88
N ARG A 10 3.88 -2.98 -3.60
CA ARG A 10 5.02 -3.36 -4.43
C ARG A 10 6.16 -3.88 -3.54
N LEU A 11 7.02 -4.70 -4.13
CA LEU A 11 8.29 -5.09 -3.53
C LEU A 11 9.33 -4.02 -3.88
N GLY A 12 9.61 -3.11 -2.94
CA GLY A 12 10.54 -2.01 -3.18
C GLY A 12 12.01 -2.43 -3.30
N ASN A 13 12.36 -3.65 -2.87
CA ASN A 13 13.69 -4.24 -3.02
C ASN A 13 13.94 -4.88 -4.40
N LEU A 14 12.94 -4.90 -5.30
CA LEU A 14 13.13 -5.41 -6.66
C LEU A 14 13.62 -4.32 -7.64
N PRO A 15 14.41 -4.70 -8.66
CA PRO A 15 14.79 -3.80 -9.74
C PRO A 15 13.56 -3.12 -10.37
N LEU A 16 13.72 -1.87 -10.80
CA LEU A 16 12.62 -1.02 -11.27
C LEU A 16 11.82 -1.67 -12.43
N HIS A 17 12.50 -2.35 -13.35
CA HIS A 17 11.85 -3.05 -14.47
C HIS A 17 11.00 -4.25 -14.03
N ILE A 18 11.33 -4.91 -12.91
CA ILE A 18 10.55 -6.00 -12.33
C ILE A 18 9.39 -5.42 -11.51
N ARG A 19 9.70 -4.45 -10.64
CA ARG A 19 8.73 -3.80 -9.74
C ARG A 19 7.58 -3.10 -10.49
N ASN A 20 7.87 -2.57 -11.66
CA ASN A 20 6.89 -1.91 -12.54
C ASN A 20 6.41 -2.82 -13.69
N GLY A 21 6.84 -4.08 -13.73
CA GLY A 21 6.42 -5.05 -14.73
C GLY A 21 5.05 -5.67 -14.42
N GLN A 22 4.56 -6.51 -15.33
CA GLN A 22 3.29 -7.24 -15.22
C GLN A 22 3.47 -8.65 -14.61
N GLY A 23 4.69 -9.01 -14.21
CA GLY A 23 5.02 -10.33 -13.68
C GLY A 23 4.84 -10.46 -12.16
N VAL A 24 5.33 -11.57 -11.60
CA VAL A 24 5.22 -11.93 -10.17
C VAL A 24 5.77 -10.84 -9.23
N GLY A 25 6.77 -10.06 -9.66
CA GLY A 25 7.32 -8.94 -8.87
C GLY A 25 6.64 -7.59 -9.07
N GLY A 26 5.60 -7.53 -9.89
CA GLY A 26 4.82 -6.33 -10.19
C GLY A 26 3.91 -5.89 -9.04
N GLY A 27 3.35 -4.68 -9.17
CA GLY A 27 2.44 -4.14 -8.18
C GLY A 27 1.08 -4.85 -8.14
N HIS A 28 0.59 -5.14 -6.94
CA HIS A 28 -0.70 -5.80 -6.72
C HIS A 28 -1.68 -4.87 -6.02
N ILE A 29 -2.92 -4.83 -6.51
CA ILE A 29 -4.01 -4.09 -5.86
C ILE A 29 -4.47 -4.88 -4.64
N ILE A 30 -4.42 -4.26 -3.45
CA ILE A 30 -4.82 -4.89 -2.18
C ILE A 30 -6.13 -4.31 -1.61
N GLY A 31 -6.67 -3.27 -2.24
CA GLY A 31 -7.89 -2.62 -1.81
C GLY A 31 -8.09 -1.27 -2.50
N CYS A 32 -9.20 -0.61 -2.17
CA CYS A 32 -9.52 0.71 -2.69
C CYS A 32 -9.94 1.65 -1.54
N LEU A 33 -9.44 2.89 -1.54
CA LEU A 33 -9.96 3.93 -0.67
C LEU A 33 -11.30 4.43 -1.21
N PRO A 34 -12.28 4.72 -0.33
CA PRO A 34 -13.60 5.16 -0.75
C PRO A 34 -13.54 6.53 -1.42
N ILE A 35 -14.21 6.66 -2.57
CA ILE A 35 -14.50 7.96 -3.18
C ILE A 35 -15.80 8.49 -2.58
N ILE A 36 -15.69 9.62 -1.92
CA ILE A 36 -16.83 10.31 -1.30
C ILE A 36 -17.25 11.38 -2.30
N LYS A 37 -18.47 11.26 -2.86
CA LYS A 37 -18.98 12.19 -3.86
C LYS A 37 -19.17 13.57 -3.23
N GLU A 38 -18.66 14.61 -3.87
CA GLU A 38 -18.95 15.98 -3.48
C GLU A 38 -20.43 16.27 -3.73
N GLU A 39 -21.20 16.47 -2.67
CA GLU A 39 -22.59 16.89 -2.81
C GLU A 39 -22.66 18.42 -2.89
N ALA A 40 -23.44 18.98 -3.82
CA ALA A 40 -23.58 20.42 -3.99
C ALA A 40 -23.95 21.16 -2.68
N LYS A 41 -24.73 20.49 -1.81
CA LYS A 41 -25.14 21.00 -0.50
C LYS A 41 -24.00 21.13 0.53
N HIS A 42 -22.85 20.50 0.27
CA HIS A 42 -21.67 20.46 1.14
C HIS A 42 -20.44 21.09 0.51
N LYS A 43 -20.57 21.66 -0.70
CA LYS A 43 -19.49 22.33 -1.41
C LYS A 43 -18.90 23.46 -0.56
N ASP A 44 -17.57 23.53 -0.53
CA ASP A 44 -16.78 24.54 0.18
C ASP A 44 -17.02 24.62 1.70
N LYS A 45 -17.63 23.59 2.31
CA LYS A 45 -17.86 23.53 3.75
C LYS A 45 -16.70 22.83 4.46
N PRO A 46 -16.03 23.49 5.43
CA PRO A 46 -14.86 22.93 6.11
C PRO A 46 -15.18 21.62 6.85
N TYR A 47 -16.35 21.52 7.48
CA TYR A 47 -16.74 20.28 8.18
C TYR A 47 -16.85 19.07 7.24
N TYR A 48 -17.17 19.30 5.96
CA TYR A 48 -17.29 18.22 4.99
C TYR A 48 -15.91 17.72 4.55
N ALA A 49 -14.93 18.62 4.46
CA ALA A 49 -13.53 18.24 4.29
C ALA A 49 -13.04 17.40 5.49
N ASP A 50 -13.38 17.79 6.72
CA ASP A 50 -13.05 17.02 7.92
C ASP A 50 -13.71 15.62 7.93
N PHE A 51 -14.97 15.54 7.53
CA PHE A 51 -15.68 14.27 7.37
C PHE A 51 -15.01 13.35 6.34
N LYS A 52 -14.63 13.89 5.16
CA LYS A 52 -13.91 13.13 4.14
C LYS A 52 -12.57 12.62 4.67
N ARG A 53 -11.84 13.47 5.40
CA ARG A 53 -10.57 13.13 6.05
C ARG A 53 -10.73 12.01 7.09
N ASP A 54 -11.73 12.07 7.94
CA ASP A 54 -11.99 11.02 8.96
C ASP A 54 -12.30 9.66 8.31
N ILE A 55 -13.13 9.64 7.27
CA ILE A 55 -13.41 8.41 6.51
C ILE A 55 -12.12 7.84 5.90
N TRP A 56 -11.32 8.70 5.28
CA TRP A 56 -10.05 8.28 4.66
C TRP A 56 -9.08 7.69 5.67
N HIS A 57 -8.88 8.33 6.83
CA HIS A 57 -8.02 7.80 7.87
C HIS A 57 -8.52 6.48 8.46
N LYS A 58 -9.85 6.33 8.63
CA LYS A 58 -10.45 5.07 9.09
C LYS A 58 -10.26 3.94 8.07
N ALA A 59 -10.52 4.20 6.80
CA ALA A 59 -10.30 3.24 5.72
C ALA A 59 -8.83 2.84 5.64
N PHE A 60 -7.92 3.83 5.64
CA PHE A 60 -6.49 3.59 5.61
C PHE A 60 -6.03 2.76 6.83
N LYS A 61 -6.51 3.07 8.03
CA LYS A 61 -6.21 2.28 9.25
C LYS A 61 -6.67 0.83 9.13
N PHE A 62 -7.82 0.57 8.50
CA PHE A 62 -8.30 -0.79 8.26
C PHE A 62 -7.31 -1.56 7.36
N ILE A 63 -6.86 -0.94 6.28
CA ILE A 63 -5.86 -1.51 5.36
C ILE A 63 -4.50 -1.74 6.03
N LEU A 64 -4.08 -0.84 6.94
CA LEU A 64 -2.83 -0.99 7.68
C LEU A 64 -2.90 -1.98 8.84
N SER A 65 -4.12 -2.37 9.27
CA SER A 65 -4.30 -3.23 10.45
C SER A 65 -3.54 -4.56 10.39
N PRO A 66 -3.47 -5.29 9.25
CA PRO A 66 -2.79 -6.59 9.18
C PRO A 66 -1.26 -6.46 9.20
N ILE A 67 -0.72 -5.31 8.78
CA ILE A 67 0.72 -5.08 8.70
C ILE A 67 1.29 -4.44 9.97
N LYS A 68 0.46 -3.81 10.81
CA LYS A 68 0.89 -3.13 12.05
C LYS A 68 1.69 -4.03 13.01
N GLY A 69 1.30 -5.30 13.14
CA GLY A 69 2.03 -6.26 13.98
C GLY A 69 3.34 -6.69 13.32
N LYS A 70 3.26 -7.05 12.03
CA LYS A 70 4.39 -7.52 11.23
C LYS A 70 5.45 -6.44 11.02
N SER A 71 5.09 -5.16 11.00
CA SER A 71 6.05 -4.05 10.86
C SER A 71 6.97 -3.91 12.08
N LYS A 72 6.57 -4.43 13.24
CA LYS A 72 7.37 -4.40 14.47
C LYS A 72 8.12 -5.70 14.70
N LEU A 73 7.43 -6.82 14.50
CA LEU A 73 7.97 -8.14 14.82
C LEU A 73 8.74 -8.73 13.64
N GLY A 74 8.43 -8.35 12.41
CA GLY A 74 8.85 -9.06 11.20
C GLY A 74 7.88 -10.18 10.85
N ALA A 75 8.06 -10.77 9.67
CA ALA A 75 7.32 -11.95 9.22
C ALA A 75 8.21 -12.86 8.38
N TRP A 76 8.14 -14.17 8.65
CA TRP A 76 8.74 -15.18 7.79
C TRP A 76 7.88 -15.39 6.56
N VAL A 77 8.50 -15.26 5.38
CA VAL A 77 7.87 -15.56 4.10
C VAL A 77 8.66 -16.68 3.44
N GLN A 78 7.95 -17.77 3.16
CA GLN A 78 8.50 -18.86 2.37
C GLN A 78 8.45 -18.48 0.91
N VAL A 79 9.59 -18.57 0.25
CA VAL A 79 9.75 -18.31 -1.18
C VAL A 79 10.20 -19.60 -1.83
N ALA A 80 9.71 -19.87 -3.03
CA ALA A 80 10.30 -20.92 -3.85
C ALA A 80 11.77 -20.52 -4.08
N GLY A 81 12.71 -21.34 -3.60
CA GLY A 81 14.09 -21.29 -4.04
C GLY A 81 14.12 -21.50 -5.55
N GLY A 82 15.20 -21.07 -6.21
CA GLY A 82 15.35 -21.17 -7.66
C GLY A 82 15.36 -22.60 -8.18
N MET A 83 16.28 -22.92 -9.09
CA MET A 83 16.32 -24.21 -9.80
C MET A 83 16.50 -25.45 -8.88
N GLU A 84 16.76 -25.23 -7.59
CA GLU A 84 16.86 -26.23 -6.55
C GLU A 84 15.63 -26.17 -5.64
N THR A 85 14.97 -27.32 -5.45
CA THR A 85 13.69 -27.52 -4.74
C THR A 85 13.69 -27.20 -3.24
N THR A 86 14.65 -26.41 -2.76
CA THR A 86 14.77 -26.04 -1.35
C THR A 86 14.03 -24.73 -1.08
N PRO A 87 12.99 -24.71 -0.23
CA PRO A 87 12.29 -23.47 0.10
C PRO A 87 13.20 -22.53 0.89
N CYS A 88 13.38 -21.31 0.37
CA CYS A 88 14.10 -20.25 1.06
C CYS A 88 13.14 -19.51 2.00
N HIS A 89 13.59 -19.21 3.21
CA HIS A 89 12.82 -18.43 4.18
C HIS A 89 13.42 -17.02 4.25
N LEU A 90 12.59 -16.00 3.96
CA LEU A 90 12.96 -14.59 4.11
C LEU A 90 12.31 -14.02 5.36
N TYR A 91 13.09 -13.28 6.15
CA TYR A 91 12.55 -12.49 7.25
C TYR A 91 12.33 -11.04 6.81
N LEU A 92 11.06 -10.62 6.76
CA LEU A 92 10.67 -9.34 6.16
C LEU A 92 10.02 -8.41 7.17
N PHE A 93 10.35 -7.13 7.07
CA PHE A 93 9.68 -6.06 7.80
C PHE A 93 8.90 -5.19 6.80
N PRO A 94 7.56 -5.23 6.81
CA PRO A 94 6.77 -4.32 5.98
C PRO A 94 6.98 -2.89 6.44
N THR A 95 7.42 -2.03 5.54
CA THR A 95 7.61 -0.60 5.77
C THR A 95 6.71 0.22 4.84
N ILE A 96 6.13 1.28 5.37
CA ILE A 96 5.33 2.24 4.61
C ILE A 96 6.24 3.42 4.29
N MET A 97 6.56 3.63 3.01
CA MET A 97 7.26 4.83 2.59
C MET A 97 6.24 5.84 2.09
N ILE A 98 6.20 6.98 2.78
CA ILE A 98 5.33 8.10 2.43
C ILE A 98 6.21 9.13 1.74
N LEU A 99 5.95 9.38 0.46
CA LEU A 99 6.52 10.52 -0.24
C LEU A 99 5.51 11.66 -0.15
N SER A 100 5.92 12.77 0.46
CA SER A 100 5.15 14.02 0.43
C SER A 100 5.67 14.85 -0.74
N ALA A 101 4.88 14.94 -1.81
CA ALA A 101 5.17 15.79 -2.95
C ALA A 101 3.95 16.67 -3.26
N ASP A 102 4.17 17.83 -3.86
CA ASP A 102 3.18 18.87 -4.15
C ASP A 102 2.51 18.73 -5.54
N TYR A 103 2.73 17.60 -6.22
CA TYR A 103 2.12 17.30 -7.52
C TYR A 103 0.66 16.81 -7.36
N GLU A 104 -0.26 17.36 -8.17
CA GLU A 104 -1.70 17.01 -8.17
C GLU A 104 -2.00 15.50 -8.30
N GLU A 105 -1.10 14.73 -8.92
CA GLU A 105 -1.30 13.31 -9.21
C GLU A 105 -0.53 12.35 -8.29
N GLN A 106 0.30 12.84 -7.37
CA GLN A 106 1.14 11.99 -6.52
C GLN A 106 0.65 11.87 -5.08
N TYR A 107 -0.37 11.04 -4.87
CA TYR A 107 -0.62 10.38 -3.59
C TYR A 107 -0.11 8.93 -3.63
N VAL A 108 1.16 8.73 -3.99
CA VAL A 108 1.76 7.39 -4.04
C VAL A 108 2.31 7.02 -2.67
N CYS A 109 1.51 6.34 -1.85
CA CYS A 109 2.05 5.54 -0.75
C CYS A 109 2.75 4.32 -1.35
N HIS A 110 4.08 4.32 -1.31
CA HIS A 110 4.87 3.18 -1.75
C HIS A 110 5.13 2.26 -0.56
N TYR A 111 4.49 1.09 -0.56
CA TYR A 111 4.86 0.04 0.38
C TYR A 111 6.18 -0.57 -0.10
N THR A 112 7.14 -0.67 0.80
CA THR A 112 8.41 -1.35 0.52
C THR A 112 8.65 -2.37 1.60
N LEU A 113 8.85 -3.61 1.17
CA LEU A 113 9.34 -4.67 2.01
C LEU A 113 10.86 -4.48 2.10
N VAL A 114 11.33 -4.08 3.28
CA VAL A 114 12.76 -3.95 3.57
C VAL A 114 13.23 -5.28 4.15
N MET A 115 14.26 -5.88 3.54
CA MET A 115 14.98 -7.00 4.13
C MET A 115 16.01 -6.43 5.11
N LEU A 116 15.93 -6.83 6.38
CA LEU A 116 17.04 -6.69 7.30
C LEU A 116 17.71 -8.06 7.37
N TYR A 117 19.00 -8.10 6.98
CA TYR A 117 19.84 -9.30 7.03
C TYR A 117 20.17 -9.67 8.47
#